data_AF-A0A3C0NR20-F1
#
_entry.id   AF-A0A3C0NR20-F1
#
_cell.length_a   1.000
_cell.length_b   1.000
_cell.length_c   1.000
_cell.angle_alpha   90.00
_cell.angle_beta   90.00
_cell.angle_gamma   90.00
#
_symmetry.space_group_name_H-M   'P 1'
#
loop_
_entity.id
_entity.type
_entity.pdbx_description
1 polymer ?
#
loop_
_entity_poly.entity_id
_entity_poly.type
_entity_poly.pdbx_seq_one_letter_code
_entity_poly.pdbx_strand_id
1 'polypeptide(L)'
;MKRSMFDKKQKGFTLLELLVVITLLAILSVGALVAYEGIGDNAQATAAANNTSGADRAIRNFRAVTQNYPNQWDNLVTDAGAKPAFLAADTAAAFSNWAIPAPATAFRTALDAAFAKVGITSIQQRTVATTTAGVEPNLQHNEGAVGGDAVETVVTAATFDNVAILPTFGTAACSVAGVALPVTKIDGTTAVAAADGARQNVINDNLESNECNLVIALGFGHDAAHSTSGTSVAISTAPTFVSKDINPNNAYARYIALFHVGADGNADNNITDAEVFTTPRLLAVVDTEGHMIDENIAAQNPVN
;
A
#
# COMPACT_ATOMS: atom_id res chain seq x y z
N MET A 1 -37.70 -27.70 73.08
CA MET A 1 -37.57 -27.51 71.62
C MET A 1 -36.18 -26.92 71.35
N LYS A 2 -35.21 -27.73 70.91
CA LYS A 2 -33.79 -27.33 70.79
C LYS A 2 -33.54 -26.85 69.36
N ARG A 3 -33.38 -25.53 69.15
CA ARG A 3 -33.08 -24.94 67.85
C ARG A 3 -31.56 -24.89 67.69
N SER A 4 -31.00 -25.81 66.92
CA SER A 4 -29.57 -25.82 66.58
C SER A 4 -29.32 -24.78 65.48
N MET A 5 -28.78 -23.62 65.85
CA MET A 5 -28.20 -22.67 64.90
C MET A 5 -26.87 -23.24 64.41
N PHE A 6 -26.80 -23.55 63.12
CA PHE A 6 -25.54 -23.82 62.44
C PHE A 6 -24.77 -22.50 62.32
N ASP A 7 -23.85 -22.27 63.26
CA ASP A 7 -22.86 -21.20 63.19
C ASP A 7 -21.78 -21.58 62.17
N LYS A 8 -21.92 -21.10 60.93
CA LYS A 8 -20.92 -21.29 59.88
C LYS A 8 -19.71 -20.42 60.20
N LYS A 9 -18.72 -21.00 60.87
CA LYS A 9 -17.39 -20.40 61.07
C LYS A 9 -16.81 -19.99 59.71
N GLN A 10 -16.73 -18.69 59.44
CA GLN A 10 -15.94 -18.17 58.33
C GLN A 10 -14.46 -18.42 58.68
N LYS A 11 -13.83 -19.39 58.01
CA LYS A 11 -12.38 -19.59 58.09
C LYS A 11 -11.72 -18.38 57.45
N GLY A 12 -11.00 -17.58 58.24
CA GLY A 12 -10.21 -16.47 57.73
C GLY A 12 -9.12 -16.99 56.80
N PHE A 13 -8.99 -16.35 55.64
CA PHE A 13 -7.96 -16.65 54.65
C PHE A 13 -6.57 -16.44 55.27
N THR A 14 -5.64 -17.39 55.10
CA THR A 14 -4.29 -17.28 55.66
C THR A 14 -3.38 -16.45 54.76
N LEU A 15 -2.40 -15.75 55.35
CA LEU A 15 -1.37 -15.03 54.58
C LEU A 15 -0.57 -15.98 53.67
N LEU A 16 -0.40 -17.24 54.09
CA LEU A 16 0.29 -18.26 53.31
C LEU A 16 -0.51 -18.63 52.05
N GLU A 17 -1.83 -18.82 52.16
CA GLU A 17 -2.69 -19.06 50.99
C GLU A 17 -2.62 -17.90 50.00
N LEU A 18 -2.65 -16.65 50.50
CA LEU A 18 -2.50 -15.47 49.64
C LEU A 18 -1.15 -15.47 48.93
N LEU A 19 -0.06 -15.77 49.65
CA LEU A 19 1.30 -15.77 49.11
C LEU A 19 1.48 -16.83 48.02
N VAL A 20 0.94 -18.03 48.21
CA VAL A 20 0.99 -19.10 47.19
C VAL A 20 0.18 -18.72 45.95
N VAL A 21 -0.97 -18.06 46.12
CA VAL A 21 -1.79 -17.64 44.97
C VAL A 21 -1.06 -16.60 44.13
N ILE A 22 -0.47 -15.57 44.74
CA ILE A 22 0.24 -14.53 43.97
C ILE A 22 1.49 -15.06 43.28
N THR A 23 2.20 -16.03 43.87
CA THR A 23 3.37 -16.64 43.21
C THR A 23 2.96 -17.51 42.03
N LEU A 24 1.88 -18.29 42.17
CA LEU A 24 1.32 -19.05 41.05
C LEU A 24 0.83 -18.14 39.93
N LEU A 25 0.14 -17.04 40.26
CA LEU A 25 -0.29 -16.05 39.28
C LEU A 25 0.92 -15.42 38.56
N ALA A 26 1.98 -15.06 39.29
CA ALA A 26 3.19 -14.50 38.69
C ALA A 26 3.84 -15.45 37.68
N ILE A 27 3.98 -16.74 38.02
CA ILE A 27 4.55 -17.75 37.12
C ILE A 27 3.67 -17.93 35.87
N LEU A 28 2.34 -18.02 36.06
CA LEU A 28 1.41 -18.16 34.94
C LEU A 28 1.42 -16.92 34.03
N SER A 29 1.50 -15.72 34.59
CA SER A 29 1.56 -14.48 33.80
C SER A 29 2.83 -14.37 32.96
N VAL A 30 4.00 -14.77 33.51
CA VAL A 30 5.25 -14.77 32.75
C VAL A 30 5.21 -15.80 31.61
N GLY A 31 4.71 -17.01 31.89
CA GLY A 31 4.55 -18.04 30.86
C GLY A 31 3.55 -17.64 29.77
N ALA A 32 2.46 -16.95 30.14
CA ALA A 32 1.50 -16.43 29.19
C ALA A 32 2.11 -15.34 28.29
N LEU A 33 2.93 -14.43 28.82
CA LEU A 33 3.53 -13.35 28.04
C LEU A 33 4.35 -13.87 26.86
N VAL A 34 5.21 -14.88 27.11
CA VAL A 34 6.01 -15.52 26.05
C VAL A 34 5.14 -16.23 25.01
N ALA A 35 4.00 -16.80 25.42
CA ALA A 35 3.07 -17.45 24.49
C ALA A 35 2.22 -16.45 23.67
N TYR A 36 2.09 -15.20 24.14
CA TYR A 36 1.36 -14.13 23.45
C TYR A 36 2.23 -13.29 22.51
N GLU A 37 3.56 -13.29 22.70
CA GLU A 37 4.51 -12.72 21.72
C GLU A 37 4.32 -13.42 20.36
N GLY A 38 4.04 -12.63 19.30
CA GLY A 38 3.81 -13.13 17.94
C GLY A 38 2.35 -13.45 17.56
N ILE A 39 1.42 -13.61 18.51
CA ILE A 39 -0.01 -13.82 18.16
C ILE A 39 -0.59 -12.58 17.45
N GLY A 40 -0.21 -11.38 17.92
CA GLY A 40 -0.61 -10.12 17.29
C GLY A 40 -0.10 -10.00 15.85
N ASP A 41 1.17 -10.32 15.62
CA ASP A 41 1.81 -10.23 14.31
C ASP A 41 1.21 -11.25 13.33
N ASN A 42 0.96 -12.48 13.78
CA ASN A 42 0.27 -13.49 12.97
C ASN A 42 -1.16 -13.07 12.60
N ALA A 43 -1.89 -12.46 13.54
CA ALA A 43 -3.23 -11.94 13.28
C ALA A 43 -3.21 -10.77 12.28
N GLN A 44 -2.22 -9.87 12.40
CA GLN A 44 -2.02 -8.77 11.45
C GLN A 44 -1.66 -9.28 10.05
N ALA A 45 -0.71 -10.22 9.94
CA ALA A 45 -0.33 -10.86 8.69
C ALA A 45 -1.51 -11.62 8.03
N THR A 46 -2.39 -12.22 8.85
CA THR A 46 -3.64 -12.86 8.39
C THR A 46 -4.65 -11.84 7.87
N ALA A 47 -4.84 -10.74 8.59
CA ALA A 47 -5.69 -9.66 8.14
C ALA A 47 -5.14 -9.02 6.86
N ALA A 48 -3.82 -8.82 6.78
CA ALA A 48 -3.13 -8.29 5.61
C ALA A 48 -3.38 -9.15 4.38
N ALA A 49 -3.11 -10.46 4.43
CA ALA A 49 -3.34 -11.36 3.31
C ALA A 49 -4.80 -11.38 2.83
N ASN A 50 -5.76 -11.40 3.77
CA ASN A 50 -7.19 -11.37 3.45
C ASN A 50 -7.60 -10.04 2.81
N ASN A 51 -7.11 -8.92 3.32
CA ASN A 51 -7.41 -7.59 2.82
C ASN A 51 -6.74 -7.32 1.46
N THR A 52 -5.50 -7.79 1.23
CA THR A 52 -4.84 -7.74 -0.09
C THR A 52 -5.68 -8.50 -1.12
N SER A 53 -6.08 -9.74 -0.79
CA SER A 53 -6.92 -10.55 -1.67
C SER A 53 -8.29 -9.92 -1.91
N GLY A 54 -8.89 -9.34 -0.87
CA GLY A 54 -10.17 -8.63 -0.95
C GLY A 54 -10.09 -7.40 -1.86
N ALA A 55 -9.06 -6.58 -1.70
CA ALA A 55 -8.82 -5.39 -2.52
C ALA A 55 -8.58 -5.77 -4.00
N ASP A 56 -7.68 -6.72 -4.28
CA ASP A 56 -7.39 -7.18 -5.64
C ASP A 56 -8.65 -7.72 -6.33
N ARG A 57 -9.42 -8.59 -5.65
CA ARG A 57 -10.67 -9.13 -6.18
C ARG A 57 -11.71 -8.05 -6.42
N ALA A 58 -11.86 -7.10 -5.50
CA ALA A 58 -12.82 -6.01 -5.65
C ALA A 58 -12.51 -5.13 -6.87
N ILE A 59 -11.24 -4.73 -7.03
CA ILE A 59 -10.77 -3.92 -8.15
C ILE A 59 -10.93 -4.68 -9.47
N ARG A 60 -10.53 -5.96 -9.53
CA ARG A 60 -10.67 -6.78 -10.74
C ARG A 60 -12.12 -7.06 -11.09
N ASN A 61 -12.99 -7.29 -10.10
CA ASN A 61 -14.43 -7.46 -10.33
C ASN A 61 -15.07 -6.18 -10.87
N PHE A 62 -14.72 -5.03 -10.30
CA PHE A 62 -15.13 -3.73 -10.82
C PHE A 62 -14.71 -3.57 -12.30
N ARG A 63 -13.45 -3.88 -12.61
CA ARG A 63 -12.91 -3.85 -13.98
C ARG A 63 -13.63 -4.80 -14.93
N ALA A 64 -13.93 -6.02 -14.50
CA ALA A 64 -14.61 -7.01 -15.32
C ALA A 64 -16.03 -6.54 -15.73
N VAL A 65 -16.75 -5.89 -14.81
CA VAL A 65 -18.13 -5.46 -15.07
C VAL A 65 -18.19 -4.12 -15.80
N THR A 66 -17.38 -3.13 -15.40
CA THR A 66 -17.47 -1.76 -15.92
C THR A 66 -16.52 -1.49 -17.08
N GLN A 67 -15.57 -2.40 -17.35
CA GLN A 67 -14.45 -2.19 -18.28
C GLN A 67 -13.55 -1.00 -17.92
N ASN A 68 -13.65 -0.50 -16.68
CA ASN A 68 -12.87 0.60 -16.11
C ASN A 68 -12.27 0.16 -14.76
N TYR A 69 -11.11 0.70 -14.39
CA TYR A 69 -10.69 0.65 -12.99
C TYR A 69 -11.40 1.74 -12.21
N PRO A 70 -11.42 1.67 -10.86
CA PRO A 70 -11.72 2.84 -10.04
C PRO A 70 -10.97 4.09 -10.51
N ASN A 71 -11.47 5.26 -10.15
CA ASN A 71 -10.86 6.55 -10.47
C ASN A 71 -10.32 7.20 -9.18
N GLN A 72 -9.72 8.39 -9.24
CA GLN A 72 -9.31 9.15 -8.03
C GLN A 72 -8.40 8.34 -7.08
N TRP A 73 -7.39 7.67 -7.64
CA TRP A 73 -6.40 6.93 -6.84
C TRP A 73 -5.43 7.87 -6.11
N ASP A 74 -4.92 7.43 -4.96
CA ASP A 74 -4.00 8.23 -4.15
C ASP A 74 -2.59 8.23 -4.79
N ASN A 75 -2.02 9.40 -5.02
CA ASN A 75 -0.63 9.55 -5.39
C ASN A 75 0.26 9.43 -4.14
N LEU A 76 1.24 8.53 -4.13
CA LEU A 76 2.08 8.29 -2.93
C LEU A 76 3.17 9.35 -2.72
N VAL A 77 3.25 10.32 -3.62
CA VAL A 77 4.16 11.48 -3.59
C VAL A 77 3.35 12.76 -3.77
N THR A 78 3.89 13.89 -3.32
CA THR A 78 3.27 15.19 -3.62
C THR A 78 3.35 15.49 -5.12
N ASP A 79 2.56 16.45 -5.59
CA ASP A 79 2.65 17.01 -6.95
C ASP A 79 4.08 17.47 -7.31
N ALA A 80 4.82 18.02 -6.34
CA ALA A 80 6.23 18.39 -6.44
C ALA A 80 7.23 17.23 -6.26
N GLY A 81 6.75 15.99 -6.09
CA GLY A 81 7.59 14.79 -5.95
C GLY A 81 8.21 14.58 -4.58
N ALA A 82 7.74 15.29 -3.55
CA ALA A 82 8.22 15.13 -2.18
C ALA A 82 7.55 13.92 -1.51
N LYS A 83 8.29 13.29 -0.57
CA LYS A 83 7.75 12.24 0.30
C LYS A 83 6.76 12.85 1.30
N PRO A 84 5.49 12.41 1.35
CA PRO A 84 4.55 12.83 2.39
C PRO A 84 5.00 12.34 3.77
N ALA A 85 4.86 13.19 4.80
CA ALA A 85 5.33 12.93 6.16
C ALA A 85 4.59 11.78 6.86
N PHE A 86 3.38 11.45 6.39
CA PHE A 86 2.59 10.32 6.85
C PHE A 86 2.89 9.05 6.05
N LEU A 87 3.83 9.05 5.09
CA LEU A 87 4.29 7.83 4.44
C LEU A 87 5.34 7.14 5.32
N ALA A 88 5.11 5.87 5.66
CA ALA A 88 6.05 5.11 6.50
C ALA A 88 7.40 4.87 5.79
N ALA A 89 8.43 4.55 6.59
CA ALA A 89 9.76 4.29 6.07
C ALA A 89 9.79 3.11 5.09
N ASP A 90 9.11 2.01 5.43
CA ASP A 90 9.09 0.81 4.58
C ASP A 90 8.37 1.07 3.25
N THR A 91 7.25 1.80 3.28
CA THR A 91 6.58 2.24 2.05
C THR A 91 7.51 3.10 1.20
N ALA A 92 8.21 4.06 1.81
CA ALA A 92 9.14 4.93 1.10
C ALA A 92 10.36 4.18 0.53
N ALA A 93 10.74 3.05 1.14
CA ALA A 93 11.81 2.16 0.68
C ALA A 93 11.33 1.10 -0.32
N ALA A 94 10.02 0.97 -0.56
CA ALA A 94 9.45 0.06 -1.55
C ALA A 94 9.29 0.70 -2.94
N PHE A 95 9.11 2.02 -3.01
CA PHE A 95 8.76 2.74 -4.25
C PHE A 95 9.75 3.88 -4.57
N SER A 96 9.74 4.36 -5.82
CA SER A 96 10.51 5.52 -6.30
C SER A 96 9.59 6.62 -6.81
N ASN A 97 9.98 7.89 -6.65
CA ASN A 97 9.27 9.04 -7.24
C ASN A 97 9.72 9.25 -8.68
N TRP A 98 8.87 9.00 -9.67
CA TRP A 98 9.14 9.32 -11.06
C TRP A 98 8.57 10.70 -11.44
N ALA A 99 9.47 11.61 -11.84
CA ALA A 99 9.11 12.83 -12.52
C ALA A 99 8.77 12.52 -13.98
N ILE A 100 7.49 12.63 -14.31
CA ILE A 100 6.95 12.29 -15.63
C ILE A 100 7.50 13.29 -16.65
N PRO A 101 7.87 12.86 -17.87
CA PRO A 101 8.24 13.76 -18.94
C PRO A 101 7.20 14.87 -19.16
N ALA A 102 7.69 16.06 -19.51
CA ALA A 102 6.89 17.27 -19.58
C ALA A 102 5.60 17.11 -20.45
N PRO A 103 4.55 17.90 -20.16
CA PRO A 103 3.32 17.95 -20.95
C PRO A 103 3.55 18.14 -22.45
N ALA A 104 2.62 17.63 -23.27
CA ALA A 104 2.63 17.72 -24.74
C ALA A 104 3.79 16.98 -25.45
N THR A 105 4.55 16.14 -24.75
CA THR A 105 5.41 15.13 -25.39
C THR A 105 4.56 13.99 -25.96
N ALA A 106 5.07 13.28 -26.99
CA ALA A 106 4.40 12.10 -27.55
C ALA A 106 4.17 11.03 -26.48
N PHE A 107 5.19 10.82 -25.64
CA PHE A 107 5.12 9.89 -24.51
C PHE A 107 4.02 10.27 -23.52
N ARG A 108 3.98 11.54 -23.05
CA ARG A 108 2.94 11.97 -22.11
C ARG A 108 1.55 11.80 -22.69
N THR A 109 1.37 12.15 -23.96
CA THR A 109 0.09 11.97 -24.67
C THR A 109 -0.33 10.49 -24.71
N ALA A 110 0.61 9.57 -24.97
CA ALA A 110 0.33 8.14 -24.96
C ALA A 110 -0.04 7.63 -23.56
N LEU A 111 0.67 8.07 -22.52
CA LEU A 111 0.40 7.72 -21.13
C LEU A 111 -0.98 8.19 -20.67
N ASP A 112 -1.33 9.46 -20.91
CA ASP A 112 -2.61 10.03 -20.51
C ASP A 112 -3.78 9.33 -21.24
N ALA A 113 -3.59 9.03 -22.54
CA ALA A 113 -4.57 8.27 -23.32
C ALA A 113 -4.73 6.82 -22.80
N ALA A 114 -3.63 6.18 -22.41
CA ALA A 114 -3.62 4.83 -21.84
C ALA A 114 -4.41 4.78 -20.52
N PHE A 115 -4.19 5.73 -19.61
CA PHE A 115 -4.95 5.82 -18.36
C PHE A 115 -6.43 6.13 -18.58
N ALA A 116 -6.75 7.10 -19.44
CA ALA A 116 -8.13 7.42 -19.80
C ALA A 116 -8.86 6.21 -20.41
N LYS A 117 -8.15 5.39 -21.22
CA LYS A 117 -8.70 4.17 -21.83
C LYS A 117 -9.12 3.14 -20.78
N VAL A 118 -8.49 3.15 -19.61
CA VAL A 118 -8.82 2.23 -18.52
C VAL A 118 -9.68 2.86 -17.42
N GLY A 119 -10.18 4.08 -17.62
CA GLY A 119 -11.09 4.78 -16.70
C GLY A 119 -10.40 5.52 -15.55
N ILE A 120 -9.07 5.58 -15.54
CA ILE A 120 -8.30 6.41 -14.59
C ILE A 120 -8.15 7.78 -15.24
N THR A 121 -9.08 8.69 -14.94
CA THR A 121 -9.12 10.04 -15.52
C THR A 121 -8.71 11.12 -14.53
N SER A 122 -8.67 10.80 -13.24
CA SER A 122 -8.16 11.66 -12.18
C SER A 122 -7.46 10.86 -11.07
N ILE A 123 -6.58 11.54 -10.35
CA ILE A 123 -5.86 11.02 -9.18
C ILE A 123 -5.93 12.03 -8.05
N GLN A 124 -5.91 11.56 -6.81
CA GLN A 124 -5.81 12.40 -5.63
C GLN A 124 -4.34 12.74 -5.36
N GLN A 125 -4.02 14.04 -5.38
CA GLN A 125 -2.67 14.52 -5.15
C GLN A 125 -2.58 15.42 -3.93
N ARG A 126 -1.44 15.37 -3.27
CA ARG A 126 -1.05 16.29 -2.20
C ARG A 126 -0.23 17.42 -2.76
N THR A 127 -0.57 18.65 -2.37
CA THR A 127 0.25 19.84 -2.70
C THR A 127 1.32 20.12 -1.65
N VAL A 128 1.16 19.60 -0.43
CA VAL A 128 2.18 19.71 0.63
C VAL A 128 2.59 18.34 1.18
N ALA A 129 3.86 18.25 1.60
CA ALA A 129 4.40 17.03 2.19
C ALA A 129 4.05 16.87 3.67
N THR A 130 3.65 17.94 4.36
CA THR A 130 3.33 17.88 5.79
C THR A 130 1.97 17.26 6.04
N THR A 131 1.84 16.49 7.11
CA THR A 131 0.54 15.94 7.55
C THR A 131 -0.45 17.05 7.86
N THR A 132 -1.66 16.93 7.34
CA THR A 132 -2.75 17.88 7.61
C THR A 132 -3.31 17.61 9.00
N ALA A 133 -3.24 18.62 9.86
CA ALA A 133 -3.59 18.47 11.27
C ALA A 133 -5.09 18.16 11.45
N GLY A 134 -5.39 17.15 12.27
CA GLY A 134 -6.76 16.72 12.53
C GLY A 134 -7.37 15.80 11.47
N VAL A 135 -6.59 15.39 10.47
CA VAL A 135 -6.98 14.40 9.46
C VAL A 135 -6.24 13.10 9.71
N GLU A 136 -6.95 11.98 9.74
CA GLU A 136 -6.33 10.65 9.88
C GLU A 136 -5.45 10.34 8.66
N PRO A 137 -4.31 9.64 8.83
CA PRO A 137 -3.38 9.33 7.74
C PRO A 137 -4.03 8.74 6.47
N ASN A 138 -5.04 7.89 6.65
CA ASN A 138 -5.77 7.23 5.56
C ASN A 138 -6.83 8.11 4.87
N LEU A 139 -7.04 9.33 5.35
CA LEU A 139 -7.89 10.37 4.76
C LEU A 139 -7.06 11.58 4.30
N GLN A 140 -5.74 11.52 4.39
CA GLN A 140 -4.84 12.59 3.98
C GLN A 140 -4.94 12.91 2.48
N HIS A 141 -5.36 11.95 1.64
CA HIS A 141 -5.64 12.14 0.20
C HIS A 141 -7.11 12.41 -0.11
N ASN A 142 -8.00 12.44 0.90
CA ASN A 142 -9.42 12.66 0.68
C ASN A 142 -9.69 14.17 0.60
N GLU A 143 -10.20 14.63 -0.55
CA GLU A 143 -10.54 16.03 -0.79
C GLU A 143 -11.68 16.56 0.11
N GLY A 144 -12.54 15.66 0.59
CA GLY A 144 -13.63 15.96 1.51
C GLY A 144 -13.22 16.01 2.98
N ALA A 145 -11.96 15.70 3.32
CA ALA A 145 -11.46 15.78 4.69
C ALA A 145 -11.37 17.24 5.17
N VAL A 146 -11.68 17.46 6.45
CA VAL A 146 -11.65 18.80 7.04
C VAL A 146 -10.24 19.36 7.02
N GLY A 147 -10.05 20.53 6.39
CA GLY A 147 -8.74 21.15 6.23
C GLY A 147 -7.85 20.48 5.17
N GLY A 148 -8.42 19.58 4.36
CA GLY A 148 -7.73 18.85 3.31
C GLY A 148 -7.02 19.76 2.29
N ASP A 149 -5.78 19.39 2.00
CA ASP A 149 -4.90 19.96 0.97
C ASP A 149 -4.73 18.99 -0.23
N ALA A 150 -5.50 17.90 -0.21
CA ALA A 150 -5.63 16.97 -1.31
C ALA A 150 -6.48 17.60 -2.42
N VAL A 151 -6.06 17.38 -3.66
CA VAL A 151 -6.70 17.91 -4.86
C VAL A 151 -6.91 16.76 -5.84
N GLU A 152 -8.13 16.66 -6.37
CA GLU A 152 -8.40 15.84 -7.54
C GLU A 152 -7.72 16.48 -8.77
N THR A 153 -6.67 15.82 -9.26
CA THR A 153 -5.94 16.25 -10.45
C THR A 153 -6.36 15.41 -11.64
N VAL A 154 -6.78 16.07 -12.72
CA VAL A 154 -7.17 15.41 -13.98
C VAL A 154 -5.93 14.89 -14.71
N VAL A 155 -5.89 13.57 -14.97
CA VAL A 155 -4.78 12.90 -15.65
C VAL A 155 -4.61 13.46 -17.07
N THR A 156 -5.71 13.62 -17.80
CA THR A 156 -5.71 14.08 -19.21
C THR A 156 -5.42 15.57 -19.40
N ALA A 157 -5.35 16.35 -18.32
CA ALA A 157 -4.96 17.76 -18.38
C ALA A 157 -3.44 17.96 -18.27
N ALA A 158 -2.67 16.86 -18.17
CA ALA A 158 -1.23 16.87 -17.97
C ALA A 158 -0.78 17.65 -16.71
N THR A 159 -1.58 17.60 -15.64
CA THR A 159 -1.35 18.35 -14.40
C THR A 159 -0.76 17.54 -13.25
N PHE A 160 -0.51 16.24 -13.45
CA PHE A 160 0.25 15.41 -12.51
C PHE A 160 1.65 15.17 -13.06
N ASP A 161 2.67 15.69 -12.37
CA ASP A 161 4.05 15.66 -12.87
C ASP A 161 4.94 14.65 -12.12
N ASN A 162 4.50 14.19 -10.96
CA ASN A 162 5.22 13.22 -10.14
C ASN A 162 4.29 12.09 -9.75
N VAL A 163 4.77 10.85 -9.87
CA VAL A 163 4.02 9.65 -9.48
C VAL A 163 4.96 8.59 -8.90
N ALA A 164 4.47 7.81 -7.95
CA ALA A 164 5.20 6.66 -7.47
C ALA A 164 5.25 5.54 -8.52
N ILE A 165 6.41 4.89 -8.61
CA ILE A 165 6.61 3.69 -9.42
C ILE A 165 7.18 2.58 -8.53
N LEU A 166 6.87 1.33 -8.88
CA LEU A 166 7.68 0.21 -8.41
C LEU A 166 9.03 0.30 -9.15
N PRO A 167 10.17 0.42 -8.45
CA PRO A 167 11.45 0.65 -9.11
C PRO A 167 11.77 -0.51 -10.06
N THR A 168 12.41 -0.17 -11.18
CA THR A 168 12.77 -1.12 -12.23
C THR A 168 14.26 -0.99 -12.53
N PHE A 169 14.86 -2.09 -12.93
CA PHE A 169 16.26 -2.16 -13.32
C PHE A 169 16.38 -3.24 -14.39
N GLY A 170 16.86 -2.88 -15.58
CA GLY A 170 17.08 -3.83 -16.67
C GLY A 170 18.51 -4.37 -16.67
N THR A 171 19.13 -4.48 -17.83
CA THR A 171 20.59 -4.71 -17.93
C THR A 171 21.42 -3.51 -17.44
N ALA A 172 20.81 -2.32 -17.43
CA ALA A 172 21.37 -1.08 -16.91
C ALA A 172 20.26 -0.21 -16.30
N ALA A 173 20.63 1.01 -15.87
CA ALA A 173 19.67 2.01 -15.41
C ALA A 173 18.67 2.34 -16.53
N CYS A 174 17.39 2.25 -16.19
CA CYS A 174 16.29 2.46 -17.14
C CYS A 174 16.01 3.94 -17.38
N SER A 175 15.46 4.24 -18.55
CA SER A 175 14.96 5.56 -18.92
C SER A 175 13.58 5.48 -19.55
N VAL A 176 12.88 6.60 -19.57
CA VAL A 176 11.58 6.77 -20.19
C VAL A 176 11.61 8.03 -21.04
N ALA A 177 11.33 7.91 -22.32
CA ALA A 177 11.43 8.99 -23.31
C ALA A 177 12.79 9.72 -23.25
N GLY A 178 13.88 8.97 -23.03
CA GLY A 178 15.24 9.50 -22.91
C GLY A 178 15.56 10.18 -21.58
N VAL A 179 14.62 10.22 -20.63
CA VAL A 179 14.83 10.73 -19.27
C VAL A 179 15.13 9.56 -18.34
N ALA A 180 16.27 9.60 -17.65
CA ALA A 180 16.63 8.56 -16.69
C ALA A 180 15.57 8.43 -15.59
N LEU A 181 15.18 7.19 -15.28
CA LEU A 181 14.36 6.91 -14.11
C LEU A 181 15.14 7.21 -12.82
N PRO A 182 14.43 7.42 -11.70
CA PRO A 182 15.06 7.72 -10.42
C PRO A 182 16.04 6.63 -10.00
N VAL A 183 17.22 7.04 -9.55
CA VAL A 183 18.25 6.12 -9.01
C VAL A 183 18.14 5.93 -7.49
N THR A 184 17.18 6.62 -6.86
CA THR A 184 16.86 6.50 -5.43
C THR A 184 15.37 6.22 -5.23
N LYS A 185 15.06 5.62 -4.09
CA LYS A 185 13.69 5.37 -3.62
C LYS A 185 13.11 6.63 -2.97
N ILE A 186 11.81 6.63 -2.67
CA ILE A 186 11.09 7.77 -2.08
C ILE A 186 11.69 8.17 -0.72
N ASP A 187 12.31 7.22 -0.01
CA ASP A 187 13.02 7.49 1.24
C ASP A 187 14.18 8.50 1.09
N GLY A 188 14.69 8.68 -0.13
CA GLY A 188 15.79 9.58 -0.48
C GLY A 188 17.17 9.00 -0.17
N THR A 189 17.25 7.77 0.33
CA THR A 189 18.49 7.16 0.85
C THR A 189 18.81 5.81 0.24
N THR A 190 17.79 5.03 -0.14
CA THR A 190 18.00 3.71 -0.73
C THR A 190 18.17 3.84 -2.23
N ALA A 191 19.22 3.21 -2.77
CA ALA A 191 19.48 3.19 -4.21
C ALA A 191 18.59 2.15 -4.91
N VAL A 192 18.20 2.45 -6.14
CA VAL A 192 17.59 1.45 -7.05
C VAL A 192 18.70 0.55 -7.59
N ALA A 193 18.45 -0.76 -7.62
CA ALA A 193 19.43 -1.77 -8.00
C ALA A 193 18.80 -2.92 -8.79
N ALA A 194 19.63 -3.83 -9.31
CA ALA A 194 19.18 -5.03 -10.03
C ALA A 194 18.18 -5.90 -9.23
N ALA A 195 18.24 -5.86 -7.89
CA ALA A 195 17.27 -6.54 -7.03
C ALA A 195 15.84 -5.99 -7.19
N ASP A 196 15.66 -4.72 -7.57
CA ASP A 196 14.34 -4.15 -7.83
C ASP A 196 13.74 -4.68 -9.15
N GLY A 197 14.58 -4.87 -10.19
CA GLY A 197 14.17 -5.59 -11.41
C GLY A 197 13.78 -7.04 -11.13
N ALA A 198 14.57 -7.75 -10.30
CA ALA A 198 14.21 -9.09 -9.82
C ALA A 198 12.92 -9.10 -8.99
N ARG A 199 12.66 -8.04 -8.21
CA ARG A 199 11.41 -7.89 -7.44
C ARG A 199 10.18 -7.80 -8.35
N GLN A 200 10.28 -7.08 -9.47
CA GLN A 200 9.20 -7.02 -10.46
C GLN A 200 8.90 -8.41 -11.04
N ASN A 201 9.94 -9.20 -11.34
CA ASN A 201 9.79 -10.58 -11.81
C ASN A 201 9.11 -11.49 -10.76
N VAL A 202 9.45 -11.33 -9.48
CA VAL A 202 8.78 -12.07 -8.38
C VAL A 202 7.28 -11.74 -8.31
N ILE A 203 6.91 -10.47 -8.52
CA ILE A 203 5.51 -10.05 -8.53
C ILE A 203 4.77 -10.61 -9.75
N ASN A 204 5.44 -10.66 -10.90
CA ASN A 204 4.89 -11.25 -12.11
C ASN A 204 6.03 -11.75 -13.01
N ASP A 205 6.04 -13.05 -13.26
CA ASP A 205 7.09 -13.74 -14.01
C ASP A 205 7.24 -13.25 -15.47
N ASN A 206 6.21 -12.58 -16.02
CA ASN A 206 6.27 -11.95 -17.34
C ASN A 206 7.03 -10.61 -17.34
N LEU A 207 7.51 -10.12 -16.19
CA LEU A 207 8.42 -8.97 -16.13
C LEU A 207 9.83 -9.52 -16.04
N GLU A 208 10.54 -9.58 -17.16
CA GLU A 208 11.90 -10.09 -17.14
C GLU A 208 12.82 -9.12 -16.36
N SER A 209 13.71 -9.67 -15.53
CA SER A 209 14.56 -8.88 -14.63
C SER A 209 15.70 -8.13 -15.33
N ASN A 210 15.86 -8.36 -16.63
CA ASN A 210 16.82 -7.71 -17.53
C ASN A 210 16.16 -6.67 -18.45
N GLU A 211 14.84 -6.48 -18.38
CA GLU A 211 14.08 -5.52 -19.18
C GLU A 211 13.55 -4.38 -18.31
N CYS A 212 13.49 -3.18 -18.90
CA CYS A 212 12.89 -2.02 -18.24
C CYS A 212 11.37 -2.12 -18.32
N ASN A 213 10.70 -2.24 -17.18
CA ASN A 213 9.24 -2.29 -17.08
C ASN A 213 8.74 -1.09 -16.28
N LEU A 214 7.85 -0.28 -16.87
CA LEU A 214 7.23 0.86 -16.21
C LEU A 214 5.97 0.40 -15.46
N VAL A 215 6.10 0.32 -14.14
CA VAL A 215 5.01 -0.08 -13.23
C VAL A 215 4.69 1.10 -12.31
N ILE A 216 3.54 1.73 -12.54
CA ILE A 216 3.06 2.86 -11.73
C ILE A 216 2.33 2.34 -10.49
N ALA A 217 2.66 2.89 -9.34
CA ALA A 217 2.11 2.53 -8.04
C ALA A 217 1.11 3.60 -7.57
N LEU A 218 -0.15 3.20 -7.42
CA LEU A 218 -1.24 4.09 -6.99
C LEU A 218 -1.91 3.52 -5.74
N GLY A 219 -2.13 4.37 -4.73
CA GLY A 219 -2.81 3.97 -3.52
C GLY A 219 -4.31 3.78 -3.73
N PHE A 220 -4.86 2.67 -3.21
CA PHE A 220 -6.30 2.43 -3.19
C PHE A 220 -6.93 3.07 -1.95
N GLY A 221 -7.19 4.37 -2.06
CA GLY A 221 -7.70 5.22 -0.99
C GLY A 221 -9.22 5.26 -0.87
N HIS A 222 -9.70 6.13 0.02
CA HIS A 222 -11.14 6.33 0.26
C HIS A 222 -11.86 6.77 -1.02
N ASP A 223 -11.31 7.74 -1.73
CA ASP A 223 -11.91 8.34 -2.92
C ASP A 223 -11.94 7.33 -4.06
N ALA A 224 -10.88 6.53 -4.23
CA ALA A 224 -10.88 5.43 -5.19
C ALA A 224 -11.98 4.40 -4.96
N ALA A 225 -12.24 4.01 -3.71
CA ALA A 225 -13.38 3.16 -3.42
C ALA A 225 -14.71 3.88 -3.72
N HIS A 226 -14.86 5.14 -3.29
CA HIS A 226 -16.11 5.90 -3.44
C HIS A 226 -16.40 6.34 -4.88
N SER A 227 -15.39 6.42 -5.76
CA SER A 227 -15.56 6.72 -7.18
C SER A 227 -16.36 5.62 -7.89
N THR A 228 -16.46 4.42 -7.29
CA THR A 228 -17.25 3.30 -7.81
C THR A 228 -18.72 3.36 -7.40
N SER A 229 -19.08 4.28 -6.50
CA SER A 229 -20.45 4.45 -6.02
C SER A 229 -21.40 4.83 -7.16
N GLY A 230 -22.63 4.30 -7.11
CA GLY A 230 -23.62 4.52 -8.17
C GLY A 230 -23.40 3.72 -9.47
N THR A 231 -22.34 2.92 -9.58
CA THR A 231 -22.15 1.97 -10.68
C THR A 231 -22.82 0.62 -10.39
N SER A 232 -22.83 -0.29 -11.37
CA SER A 232 -23.41 -1.64 -11.22
C SER A 232 -22.68 -2.54 -10.22
N VAL A 233 -21.44 -2.21 -9.85
CA VAL A 233 -20.65 -2.90 -8.81
C VAL A 233 -19.91 -1.83 -8.04
N ALA A 234 -20.27 -1.61 -6.78
CA ALA A 234 -19.58 -0.65 -5.93
C ALA A 234 -18.59 -1.36 -5.00
N ILE A 235 -17.45 -0.74 -4.77
CA ILE A 235 -16.51 -1.08 -3.71
C ILE A 235 -16.84 -0.18 -2.53
N SER A 236 -17.38 -0.75 -1.45
CA SER A 236 -17.94 0.02 -0.34
C SER A 236 -16.89 0.80 0.45
N THR A 237 -15.67 0.26 0.57
CA THR A 237 -14.58 0.91 1.31
C THR A 237 -13.24 0.35 0.88
N ALA A 238 -12.21 1.19 0.95
CA ALA A 238 -10.83 0.74 0.88
C ALA A 238 -10.44 0.06 2.21
N PRO A 239 -9.83 -1.13 2.18
CA PRO A 239 -9.33 -1.77 3.40
C PRO A 239 -8.15 -0.99 4.00
N THR A 240 -7.89 -1.24 5.28
CA THR A 240 -6.76 -0.68 6.02
C THR A 240 -5.76 -1.79 6.30
N PHE A 241 -4.50 -1.55 5.97
CA PHE A 241 -3.38 -2.41 6.31
C PHE A 241 -2.89 -2.12 7.74
N VAL A 242 -2.42 -3.14 8.44
CA VAL A 242 -1.78 -3.01 9.75
C VAL A 242 -0.69 -4.07 9.82
N SER A 243 0.49 -3.66 10.27
CA SER A 243 1.61 -4.54 10.58
C SER A 243 2.35 -4.02 11.80
N LYS A 244 3.42 -4.69 12.19
CA LYS A 244 4.34 -4.21 13.23
C LYS A 244 5.00 -2.88 12.85
N ASP A 245 5.16 -2.61 11.56
CA ASP A 245 5.86 -1.42 11.05
C ASP A 245 4.89 -0.32 10.56
N ILE A 246 3.66 -0.69 10.19
CA ILE A 246 2.62 0.24 9.72
C ILE A 246 1.50 0.38 10.75
N ASN A 247 1.41 1.57 11.34
CA ASN A 247 0.32 1.94 12.25
C ASN A 247 -0.61 2.98 11.59
N PRO A 248 -1.89 2.65 11.31
CA PRO A 248 -2.81 3.55 10.62
C PRO A 248 -3.15 4.83 11.42
N ASN A 249 -2.79 4.90 12.71
CA ASN A 249 -2.93 6.11 13.52
C ASN A 249 -1.92 7.20 13.15
N ASN A 250 -0.77 6.84 12.57
CA ASN A 250 0.29 7.81 12.23
C ASN A 250 0.86 7.65 10.82
N ALA A 251 0.55 6.57 10.11
CA ALA A 251 1.05 6.29 8.76
C ALA A 251 -0.07 5.98 7.77
N TYR A 252 0.16 6.32 6.51
CA TYR A 252 -0.61 5.83 5.37
C TYR A 252 -0.59 4.31 5.41
N ALA A 253 -1.77 3.71 5.30
CA ALA A 253 -1.99 2.30 5.54
C ALA A 253 -3.06 1.77 4.59
N ARG A 254 -3.00 2.18 3.32
CA ARG A 254 -3.82 1.63 2.24
C ARG A 254 -2.99 0.72 1.35
N TYR A 255 -3.69 -0.19 0.68
CA TYR A 255 -3.11 -1.07 -0.32
C TYR A 255 -2.75 -0.29 -1.58
N ILE A 256 -1.77 -0.78 -2.32
CA ILE A 256 -1.18 -0.09 -3.47
C ILE A 256 -1.40 -0.98 -4.70
N ALA A 257 -2.08 -0.43 -5.69
CA ALA A 257 -2.28 -1.05 -6.99
C ALA A 257 -1.09 -0.77 -7.90
N LEU A 258 -0.57 -1.83 -8.53
CA LEU A 258 0.57 -1.77 -9.43
C LEU A 258 0.05 -1.89 -10.87
N PHE A 259 0.16 -0.80 -11.64
CA PHE A 259 -0.26 -0.74 -13.03
C PHE A 259 0.95 -0.84 -13.95
N HIS A 260 1.03 -1.93 -14.73
CA HIS A 260 2.03 -2.05 -15.77
C HIS A 260 1.56 -1.27 -16.99
N VAL A 261 2.28 -0.19 -17.32
CA VAL A 261 1.89 0.79 -18.36
C VAL A 261 2.76 0.75 -19.61
N GLY A 262 3.95 0.16 -19.56
CA GLY A 262 4.81 -0.01 -20.72
C GLY A 262 6.06 -0.82 -20.38
N ALA A 263 6.72 -1.37 -21.40
CA ALA A 263 7.94 -2.16 -21.26
C ALA A 263 8.86 -1.89 -22.45
N ASP A 264 10.17 -1.85 -22.21
CA ASP A 264 11.18 -1.78 -23.25
C ASP A 264 11.14 -3.07 -24.08
N GLY A 265 10.76 -2.95 -25.36
CA GLY A 265 10.61 -4.08 -26.27
C GLY A 265 11.81 -4.31 -27.16
N ASN A 266 12.87 -3.50 -27.04
CA ASN A 266 13.99 -3.47 -27.97
C ASN A 266 15.38 -3.55 -27.30
N ALA A 267 15.40 -3.61 -25.96
CA ALA A 267 16.58 -3.77 -25.11
C ALA A 267 17.58 -2.61 -25.16
N ASP A 268 17.10 -1.39 -25.40
CA ASP A 268 17.89 -0.16 -25.29
C ASP A 268 17.84 0.50 -23.89
N ASN A 269 17.13 -0.13 -22.95
CA ASN A 269 16.83 0.36 -21.60
C ASN A 269 16.06 1.70 -21.59
N ASN A 270 15.27 1.97 -22.63
CA ASN A 270 14.50 3.19 -22.77
C ASN A 270 13.08 2.93 -23.27
N ILE A 271 12.09 3.20 -22.42
CA ILE A 271 10.68 3.06 -22.79
C ILE A 271 10.23 4.31 -23.56
N THR A 272 9.91 4.14 -24.84
CA THR A 272 9.40 5.18 -25.73
C THR A 272 7.87 5.24 -25.74
N ASP A 273 7.30 6.22 -26.44
CA ASP A 273 5.85 6.37 -26.59
C ASP A 273 5.19 5.19 -27.33
N ALA A 274 5.92 4.55 -28.25
CA ALA A 274 5.46 3.35 -28.96
C ALA A 274 5.38 2.11 -28.06
N GLU A 275 6.08 2.13 -26.92
CA GLU A 275 6.19 1.04 -25.95
C GLU A 275 5.23 1.22 -24.76
N VAL A 276 4.47 2.31 -24.73
CA VAL A 276 3.35 2.50 -23.80
C VAL A 276 2.17 1.62 -24.25
N PHE A 277 1.64 0.83 -23.32
CA PHE A 277 0.49 0.00 -23.57
C PHE A 277 -0.77 0.85 -23.73
N THR A 278 -1.51 0.60 -24.81
CA THR A 278 -2.81 1.25 -25.04
C THR A 278 -3.83 0.98 -23.92
N THR A 279 -3.69 -0.16 -23.23
CA THR A 279 -4.54 -0.56 -22.11
C THR A 279 -3.65 -1.03 -20.96
N PRO A 280 -3.31 -0.15 -20.01
CA PRO A 280 -2.62 -0.51 -18.78
C PRO A 280 -3.28 -1.68 -18.05
N ARG A 281 -2.47 -2.56 -17.50
CA ARG A 281 -2.95 -3.74 -16.77
C ARG A 281 -2.62 -3.65 -15.29
N LEU A 282 -3.60 -3.98 -14.44
CA LEU A 282 -3.34 -4.21 -13.03
C LEU A 282 -2.51 -5.49 -12.89
N LEU A 283 -1.25 -5.30 -12.52
CA LEU A 283 -0.30 -6.37 -12.27
C LEU A 283 -0.66 -7.10 -11.00
N ALA A 284 -0.70 -6.36 -9.89
CA ALA A 284 -0.96 -6.85 -8.55
C ALA A 284 -1.47 -5.72 -7.66
N VAL A 285 -2.03 -6.11 -6.51
CA VAL A 285 -2.20 -5.23 -5.36
C VAL A 285 -1.23 -5.70 -4.29
N VAL A 286 -0.41 -4.78 -3.80
CA VAL A 286 0.52 -5.00 -2.68
C VAL A 286 0.01 -4.26 -1.46
N ASP A 287 0.48 -4.66 -0.28
CA ASP A 287 0.26 -3.86 0.91
C ASP A 287 1.12 -2.58 0.95
N THR A 288 1.02 -1.85 2.05
CA THR A 288 1.72 -0.58 2.22
C THR A 288 3.25 -0.75 2.35
N GLU A 289 3.74 -1.94 2.66
CA GLU A 289 5.17 -2.27 2.69
C GLU A 289 5.69 -2.74 1.32
N GLY A 290 4.79 -2.95 0.35
CA GLY A 290 5.11 -3.45 -0.97
C GLY A 290 5.15 -4.98 -1.06
N HIS A 291 4.62 -5.69 -0.06
CA HIS A 291 4.54 -7.15 -0.08
C HIS A 291 3.32 -7.67 -0.84
N MET A 292 3.52 -8.81 -1.50
CA MET A 292 2.49 -9.60 -2.16
C MET A 292 1.75 -10.48 -1.14
N ILE A 293 0.63 -11.06 -1.56
CA ILE A 293 -0.19 -11.92 -0.70
C ILE A 293 0.60 -13.10 -0.09
N ASP A 294 1.49 -13.72 -0.86
CA ASP A 294 2.25 -14.89 -0.39
C ASP A 294 3.31 -14.52 0.65
N GLU A 295 3.88 -13.32 0.56
CA GLU A 295 4.80 -12.79 1.57
C GLU A 295 4.06 -12.48 2.87
N ASN A 296 2.85 -11.93 2.76
CA ASN A 296 1.96 -11.73 3.91
C ASN A 296 1.53 -13.05 4.57
N ILE A 297 1.35 -14.11 3.77
CA ILE A 297 1.06 -15.45 4.31
C ILE A 297 2.31 -16.04 4.98
N ALA A 298 3.49 -15.87 4.38
CA ALA A 298 4.75 -16.34 4.97
C ALA A 298 5.03 -15.67 6.32
N ALA A 299 4.71 -14.38 6.46
CA ALA A 299 4.83 -13.65 7.72
C ALA A 299 3.94 -14.20 8.85
N GLN A 300 2.90 -14.99 8.56
CA GLN A 300 2.05 -15.65 9.56
C GLN A 300 2.73 -16.84 10.23
N ASN A 301 3.79 -17.38 9.63
CA ASN A 301 4.51 -18.56 10.12
C ASN A 301 6.02 -18.30 10.05
N PRO A 302 6.57 -17.36 10.83
CA PRO A 302 8.00 -17.13 10.86
C PRO A 302 8.71 -18.44 11.25
N VAL A 303 9.72 -18.82 10.47
CA VAL A 303 10.55 -19.98 10.78
C VAL A 303 11.35 -19.65 12.04
N ASN A 304 11.02 -20.31 13.15
CA ASN A 304 11.77 -20.23 14.41
C ASN A 304 13.17 -20.80 14.28
#